data_AF-A0A0U3P2P0-F1
#
_entry.id   AF-A0A0U3P2P0-F1
#
_cell.length_a   1.000
_cell.length_b   1.000
_cell.length_c   1.000
_cell.angle_alpha   90.00
_cell.angle_beta   90.00
_cell.angle_gamma   90.00
#
_symmetry.space_group_name_H-M   'P 1'
#
loop_
_entity.id
_entity.type
_entity.pdbx_description
1 polymer ?
#
loop_
_entity_poly.entity_id
_entity_poly.type
_entity_poly.pdbx_seq_one_letter_code
_entity_poly.pdbx_strand_id
1 'polypeptide(L)'
;MARLRGNVLAVFACVFAVSLVFYALASLQFGLGLDVPLAASAVLLAVFGLVLRGLVHHQFHKFGAANTVTAIRAAMVSLVAAVVLFAEMHRAGVEVHWALAGLAGLALALDGLDGYLARRLHQESDLGARFDMEVDAFLILCLSAAVWQLDKAGPWVLLIGLMRYGFVLAQFAEPRLAAPLPPSFRRKLVCVVQVAVLCVLLLPVVTAPLSVWIAVVALAALAWSFAVDTAYLLRKPEAGL
;
A
#
# COMPACT_ATOMS: atom_id res chain seq x y z
N MET A 1 23.60 -16.13 2.61
CA MET A 1 23.12 -14.82 3.08
C MET A 1 23.84 -13.61 2.46
N ALA A 2 25.19 -13.55 2.41
CA ALA A 2 25.91 -12.37 1.88
C ALA A 2 25.57 -12.02 0.41
N ARG A 3 25.49 -13.01 -0.49
CA ARG A 3 25.14 -12.80 -1.92
C ARG A 3 23.69 -12.31 -2.12
N LEU A 4 22.75 -12.77 -1.28
CA LEU A 4 21.36 -12.30 -1.29
C LEU A 4 21.28 -10.84 -0.85
N ARG A 5 21.92 -10.48 0.27
CA ARG A 5 21.96 -9.09 0.76
C ARG A 5 22.59 -8.14 -0.26
N GLY A 6 23.68 -8.54 -0.91
CA GLY A 6 24.30 -7.74 -1.98
C GLY A 6 23.36 -7.49 -3.16
N ASN A 7 22.62 -8.52 -3.59
CA ASN A 7 21.63 -8.37 -4.68
C ASN A 7 20.47 -7.44 -4.27
N VAL A 8 19.92 -7.59 -3.07
CA VAL A 8 18.83 -6.74 -2.57
C VAL A 8 19.29 -5.29 -2.46
N LEU A 9 20.47 -5.04 -1.91
CA LEU A 9 21.02 -3.69 -1.79
C LEU A 9 21.25 -3.04 -3.15
N ALA A 10 21.71 -3.79 -4.14
CA ALA A 10 21.87 -3.28 -5.51
C ALA A 10 20.51 -2.90 -6.14
N VAL A 11 19.49 -3.73 -5.97
CA VAL A 11 18.12 -3.43 -6.43
C VAL A 11 17.59 -2.19 -5.73
N PHE A 12 17.71 -2.12 -4.40
CA PHE A 12 17.23 -0.98 -3.62
C PHE A 12 17.97 0.30 -3.97
N ALA A 13 19.29 0.26 -4.15
CA ALA A 13 20.07 1.41 -4.58
C ALA A 13 19.63 1.90 -5.97
N CYS A 14 19.39 0.99 -6.92
CA CYS A 14 18.90 1.33 -8.25
C CYS A 14 17.50 1.96 -8.20
N VAL A 15 16.55 1.31 -7.52
CA VAL A 15 15.18 1.83 -7.35
C VAL A 15 15.21 3.19 -6.66
N PHE A 16 16.00 3.34 -5.59
CA PHE A 16 16.15 4.60 -4.86
C PHE A 16 16.73 5.70 -5.74
N ALA A 17 17.80 5.45 -6.48
CA ALA A 17 18.42 6.44 -7.37
C ALA A 17 17.45 6.92 -8.46
N VAL A 18 16.73 6.00 -9.11
CA VAL A 18 15.69 6.36 -10.10
C VAL A 18 14.55 7.15 -9.44
N SER A 19 14.15 6.74 -8.23
CA SER A 19 13.08 7.41 -7.48
C SER A 19 13.46 8.83 -7.08
N LEU A 20 14.71 9.10 -6.71
CA LEU A 20 15.18 10.46 -6.38
C LEU A 20 14.99 11.42 -7.56
N VAL A 21 15.38 10.98 -8.77
CA VAL A 21 15.19 11.77 -9.98
C VAL A 21 13.70 12.00 -10.23
N PHE A 22 12.88 10.95 -10.12
CA PHE A 22 11.44 11.05 -10.32
C PHE A 22 10.77 12.00 -9.30
N TYR A 23 11.12 11.91 -8.02
CA TYR A 23 10.60 12.78 -6.97
C TYR A 23 10.98 14.24 -7.19
N ALA A 24 12.23 14.50 -7.58
CA ALA A 24 12.69 15.85 -7.89
C ALA A 24 11.94 16.43 -9.11
N LEU A 25 11.77 15.64 -10.18
CA LEU A 25 11.02 16.06 -11.37
C LEU A 25 9.54 16.31 -11.05
N ALA A 26 8.90 15.44 -10.26
CA ALA A 26 7.52 15.66 -9.81
C ALA A 26 7.40 16.95 -8.98
N SER A 27 8.34 17.19 -8.06
CA SER A 27 8.38 18.42 -7.26
C SER A 27 8.48 19.66 -8.14
N LEU A 28 9.35 19.65 -9.14
CA LEU A 28 9.52 20.76 -10.09
C LEU A 28 8.29 20.96 -10.97
N GLN A 29 7.71 19.88 -11.50
CA GLN A 29 6.57 19.93 -12.43
C GLN A 29 5.30 20.45 -11.77
N PHE A 30 5.06 20.07 -10.51
CA PHE A 30 3.84 20.44 -9.76
C PHE A 30 4.05 21.59 -8.78
N GLY A 31 5.25 22.19 -8.75
CA GLY A 31 5.57 23.30 -7.84
C GLY A 31 5.52 22.91 -6.36
N LEU A 32 5.85 21.66 -6.03
CA LEU A 32 5.88 21.16 -4.66
C LEU A 32 7.17 21.59 -3.96
N GLY A 33 7.11 21.79 -2.65
CA GLY A 33 8.27 22.10 -1.82
C GLY A 33 9.28 20.95 -1.74
N LEU A 34 10.50 21.25 -1.30
CA LEU A 34 11.58 20.27 -1.12
C LEU A 34 11.29 19.24 -0.02
N ASP A 35 10.33 19.54 0.86
CA ASP A 35 9.79 18.63 1.87
C ASP A 35 9.17 17.38 1.25
N VAL A 36 8.48 17.48 0.10
CA VAL A 36 7.89 16.33 -0.59
C VAL A 36 8.93 15.30 -1.05
N PRO A 37 9.95 15.62 -1.88
CA PRO A 37 10.95 14.65 -2.31
C PRO A 37 11.79 14.13 -1.13
N LEU A 38 12.06 14.93 -0.10
CA LEU A 38 12.75 14.49 1.11
C LEU A 38 11.91 13.49 1.91
N ALA A 39 10.64 13.78 2.14
CA ALA A 39 9.72 12.88 2.82
C ALA A 39 9.52 11.58 2.04
N ALA A 40 9.32 11.64 0.72
CA ALA A 40 9.18 10.45 -0.12
C ALA A 40 10.43 9.56 -0.06
N SER A 41 11.61 10.18 -0.03
CA SER A 41 12.88 9.47 0.12
C SER A 41 13.01 8.81 1.50
N ALA A 42 12.64 9.53 2.57
CA ALA A 42 12.67 9.02 3.93
C ALA A 42 11.71 7.84 4.12
N VAL A 43 10.48 7.93 3.61
CA VAL A 43 9.48 6.86 3.64
C VAL A 43 9.99 5.63 2.87
N LEU A 44 10.54 5.81 1.67
CA LEU A 44 11.08 4.71 0.88
C LEU A 44 12.24 4.01 1.59
N LEU A 45 13.16 4.76 2.20
CA LEU A 45 14.25 4.21 3.00
C LEU A 45 13.74 3.46 4.24
N ALA A 46 12.70 3.96 4.90
CA ALA A 46 12.08 3.27 6.02
C ALA A 46 11.48 1.93 5.58
N VAL A 47 10.74 1.90 4.47
CA VAL A 47 10.19 0.67 3.89
C VAL A 47 11.31 -0.32 3.53
N PHE A 48 12.36 0.13 2.85
CA PHE A 48 13.52 -0.72 2.53
C PHE A 48 14.21 -1.24 3.80
N GLY A 49 14.35 -0.41 4.83
CA GLY A 49 14.89 -0.83 6.13
C GLY A 49 14.07 -1.94 6.78
N LEU A 50 12.74 -1.84 6.74
CA LEU A 50 11.83 -2.88 7.24
C LEU A 50 11.96 -4.18 6.43
N VAL A 51 12.02 -4.10 5.10
CA VAL A 51 12.22 -5.28 4.25
C VAL A 51 13.58 -5.93 4.51
N LEU A 52 14.65 -5.15 4.68
CA LEU A 52 15.99 -5.66 5.02
C LEU A 52 16.01 -6.39 6.38
N ARG A 53 15.23 -5.93 7.37
CA ARG A 53 15.04 -6.64 8.64
C ARG A 53 14.28 -7.94 8.44
N GLY A 54 13.27 -7.95 7.57
CA GLY A 54 12.48 -9.14 7.22
C GLY A 54 13.26 -10.22 6.46
N LEU A 55 14.34 -9.86 5.76
CA LEU A 55 15.14 -10.78 4.93
C LEU A 55 15.67 -12.02 5.67
N VAL A 56 15.76 -11.97 7.00
CA VAL A 56 16.20 -13.12 7.82
C VAL A 56 15.34 -14.36 7.59
N HIS A 57 14.06 -14.17 7.23
CA HIS A 57 13.09 -15.26 7.00
C HIS A 57 12.88 -15.59 5.52
N HIS A 58 13.66 -15.00 4.61
CA HIS A 58 13.46 -15.20 3.18
C HIS A 58 14.15 -16.49 2.69
N GLN A 59 13.37 -17.41 2.14
CA GLN A 59 13.83 -18.75 1.78
C GLN A 59 14.53 -18.84 0.40
N PHE A 60 14.52 -17.76 -0.40
CA PHE A 60 15.10 -17.77 -1.74
C PHE A 60 16.49 -17.10 -1.79
N HIS A 61 17.33 -17.59 -2.72
CA HIS A 61 18.69 -17.08 -2.92
C HIS A 61 18.77 -15.72 -3.65
N LYS A 62 17.66 -15.25 -4.24
CA LYS A 62 17.55 -13.97 -4.95
C LYS A 62 16.26 -13.26 -4.55
N PHE A 63 16.28 -11.93 -4.59
CA PHE A 63 15.10 -11.10 -4.30
C PHE A 63 13.95 -11.37 -5.28
N GLY A 64 14.26 -11.68 -6.54
CA GLY A 64 13.25 -12.06 -7.53
C GLY A 64 12.62 -10.86 -8.24
N ALA A 65 12.00 -11.11 -9.39
CA ALA A 65 11.43 -10.06 -10.23
C ALA A 65 10.18 -9.45 -9.58
N ALA A 66 9.35 -10.28 -8.95
CA ALA A 66 8.13 -9.84 -8.26
C ALA A 66 8.44 -8.83 -7.15
N ASN A 67 9.40 -9.13 -6.26
CA ASN A 67 9.75 -8.22 -5.17
C ASN A 67 10.40 -6.91 -5.67
N THR A 68 11.09 -6.93 -6.81
CA THR A 68 11.59 -5.70 -7.45
C THR A 68 10.43 -4.82 -7.93
N VAL A 69 9.38 -5.41 -8.52
CA VAL A 69 8.17 -4.67 -8.90
C VAL A 69 7.46 -4.11 -7.67
N THR A 70 7.35 -4.90 -6.59
CA THR A 70 6.82 -4.41 -5.31
C THR A 70 7.68 -3.28 -4.72
N ALA A 71 9.01 -3.31 -4.89
CA ALA A 71 9.89 -2.21 -4.48
C ALA A 71 9.69 -0.94 -5.30
N ILE A 72 9.42 -1.07 -6.61
CA ILE A 72 9.03 0.07 -7.47
C ILE A 72 7.67 0.62 -7.03
N ARG A 73 6.70 -0.24 -6.73
CA ARG A 73 5.41 0.16 -6.15
C ARG A 73 5.61 0.90 -4.83
N ALA A 74 6.45 0.39 -3.94
CA ALA A 74 6.76 1.07 -2.69
C ALA A 74 7.31 2.49 -2.92
N ALA A 75 8.13 2.71 -3.96
CA ALA A 75 8.57 4.06 -4.32
C ALA A 75 7.40 4.96 -4.77
N MET A 76 6.50 4.46 -5.61
CA MET A 76 5.29 5.20 -6.01
C MET A 76 4.43 5.56 -4.80
N VAL A 77 4.19 4.59 -3.91
CA VAL A 77 3.40 4.79 -2.68
C VAL A 77 4.09 5.77 -1.72
N SER A 78 5.41 5.76 -1.62
CA SER A 78 6.16 6.74 -0.82
C SER A 78 5.97 8.17 -1.33
N LEU A 79 5.91 8.38 -2.66
CA LEU A 79 5.58 9.69 -3.22
C LEU A 79 4.14 10.08 -2.93
N VAL A 80 3.18 9.15 -3.09
CA VAL A 80 1.77 9.39 -2.73
C VAL A 80 1.69 9.83 -1.25
N ALA A 81 2.34 9.11 -0.35
CA ALA A 81 2.37 9.44 1.07
C ALA A 81 2.94 10.84 1.33
N ALA A 82 4.07 11.17 0.71
CA ALA A 82 4.71 12.47 0.88
C ALA A 82 3.83 13.63 0.38
N VAL A 83 3.23 13.48 -0.80
CA VAL A 83 2.31 14.49 -1.35
C VAL A 83 1.11 14.68 -0.43
N VAL A 84 0.49 13.58 0.02
CA VAL A 84 -0.68 13.63 0.90
C VAL A 84 -0.35 14.27 2.25
N LEU A 85 0.88 14.12 2.76
CA LEU A 85 1.27 14.68 4.06
C LEU A 85 1.77 16.12 3.98
N PHE A 86 2.40 16.54 2.87
CA PHE A 86 3.16 17.79 2.80
C PHE A 86 2.66 18.78 1.73
N ALA A 87 1.92 18.33 0.71
CA ALA A 87 1.52 19.21 -0.40
C ALA A 87 0.21 20.01 -0.16
N GLU A 88 -0.32 20.02 1.07
CA GLU A 88 -1.58 20.70 1.46
C GLU A 88 -2.71 20.51 0.42
N MET A 89 -3.39 19.35 0.47
CA MET A 89 -4.19 18.89 -0.67
C MET A 89 -5.29 19.85 -1.16
N HIS A 90 -5.86 20.68 -0.29
CA HIS A 90 -6.81 21.72 -0.69
C HIS A 90 -6.23 22.84 -1.56
N ARG A 91 -4.94 23.14 -1.40
CA ARG A 91 -4.25 24.22 -2.14
C ARG A 91 -3.56 23.69 -3.39
N ALA A 92 -3.34 22.38 -3.47
CA ALA A 92 -2.76 21.75 -4.62
C ALA A 92 -3.66 21.93 -5.86
N GLY A 93 -3.03 22.15 -7.02
CA GLY A 93 -3.75 22.27 -8.28
C GLY A 93 -4.51 20.99 -8.65
N VAL A 94 -5.54 21.13 -9.50
CA VAL A 94 -6.35 20.01 -10.02
C VAL A 94 -5.46 18.93 -10.67
N GLU A 95 -4.36 19.34 -11.30
CA GLU A 95 -3.38 18.44 -11.92
C GLU A 95 -2.74 17.47 -10.91
N VAL A 96 -2.51 17.90 -9.67
CA VAL A 96 -1.93 17.04 -8.62
C VAL A 96 -2.88 15.90 -8.25
N HIS A 97 -4.19 16.16 -8.27
CA HIS A 97 -5.22 15.16 -7.96
C HIS A 97 -5.25 14.07 -9.03
N TRP A 98 -5.22 14.47 -10.30
CA TRP A 98 -5.12 13.54 -11.43
C TRP A 98 -3.80 12.76 -11.41
N ALA A 99 -2.69 13.43 -11.12
CA ALA A 99 -1.39 12.79 -11.01
C ALA A 99 -1.36 11.75 -9.88
N LEU A 100 -1.93 12.06 -8.71
CA LEU A 100 -2.06 11.12 -7.59
C LEU A 100 -2.94 9.92 -7.95
N ALA A 101 -4.12 10.16 -8.53
CA ALA A 101 -5.01 9.09 -8.97
C ALA A 101 -4.35 8.20 -10.04
N GLY A 102 -3.64 8.80 -10.99
CA GLY A 102 -2.89 8.10 -12.03
C GLY A 102 -1.73 7.28 -11.47
N LEU A 103 -0.95 7.85 -10.53
CA LEU A 103 0.16 7.16 -9.88
C LEU A 103 -0.32 5.98 -9.03
N ALA A 104 -1.40 6.16 -8.26
CA ALA A 104 -2.01 5.09 -7.48
C ALA A 104 -2.64 4.01 -8.38
N GLY A 105 -3.28 4.40 -9.48
CA GLY A 105 -3.78 3.47 -10.50
C GLY A 105 -2.66 2.67 -11.18
N LEU A 106 -1.52 3.29 -11.46
CA LEU A 106 -0.33 2.62 -11.97
C LEU A 106 0.25 1.64 -10.95
N ALA A 107 0.33 2.02 -9.67
CA ALA A 107 0.76 1.13 -8.60
C ALA A 107 -0.16 -0.10 -8.46
N LEU A 108 -1.47 0.09 -8.61
CA LEU A 108 -2.46 -1.00 -8.63
C LEU A 108 -2.28 -1.91 -9.85
N ALA A 109 -2.03 -1.35 -11.04
CA ALA A 109 -1.78 -2.15 -12.24
C ALA A 109 -0.52 -3.01 -12.09
N LEU A 110 0.51 -2.49 -11.42
CA LEU A 110 1.75 -3.22 -11.14
C LEU A 110 1.56 -4.37 -10.11
N ASP A 111 0.59 -4.29 -9.19
CA ASP A 111 0.19 -5.40 -8.30
C ASP A 111 -0.42 -6.60 -9.07
N GLY A 112 -1.04 -6.32 -10.22
CA GLY A 112 -1.44 -7.39 -11.12
C GLY A 112 -0.21 -8.12 -11.70
N LEU A 113 0.82 -7.35 -12.04
CA LEU A 113 2.01 -7.82 -12.73
C LEU A 113 2.96 -8.61 -11.82
N ASP A 114 3.22 -8.14 -10.61
CA ASP A 114 4.08 -8.87 -9.66
C ASP A 114 3.46 -10.21 -9.25
N GLY A 115 2.15 -10.27 -9.00
CA GLY A 115 1.43 -11.50 -8.72
C GLY A 115 1.42 -12.46 -9.91
N TYR A 116 1.36 -11.94 -11.14
CA TYR A 116 1.54 -12.76 -12.35
C TYR A 116 2.97 -13.32 -12.46
N LEU A 117 3.98 -12.47 -12.26
CA LEU A 117 5.39 -12.86 -12.31
C LEU A 117 5.76 -13.85 -11.21
N ALA A 118 5.26 -13.67 -9.98
CA ALA A 118 5.50 -14.56 -8.85
C ALA A 118 5.02 -15.99 -9.15
N ARG A 119 3.80 -16.13 -9.69
CA ARG A 119 3.22 -17.41 -10.11
C ARG A 119 3.97 -18.02 -11.30
N ARG A 120 4.28 -17.22 -12.31
CA ARG A 120 4.95 -17.68 -13.53
C ARG A 120 6.39 -18.12 -13.29
N LEU A 121 7.09 -17.45 -12.37
CA LEU A 121 8.49 -17.72 -12.06
C LEU A 121 8.68 -18.62 -10.83
N HIS A 122 7.59 -19.09 -10.21
CA HIS A 122 7.61 -19.85 -8.96
C HIS A 122 8.43 -19.16 -7.85
N GLN A 123 8.25 -17.83 -7.72
CA GLN A 123 8.96 -16.95 -6.77
C GLN A 123 8.05 -16.49 -5.61
N GLU A 124 7.01 -17.26 -5.31
CA GLU A 124 6.13 -16.96 -4.18
C GLU A 124 6.87 -17.14 -2.87
N SER A 125 6.93 -16.09 -2.05
CA SER A 125 7.63 -16.09 -0.77
C SER A 125 6.81 -15.38 0.30
N ASP A 126 6.90 -15.84 1.54
CA ASP A 126 6.19 -15.23 2.68
C ASP A 126 6.61 -13.76 2.89
N LEU A 127 7.90 -13.46 2.68
CA LEU A 127 8.41 -12.09 2.71
C LEU A 127 7.74 -11.23 1.65
N GLY A 128 7.70 -11.71 0.39
CA GLY A 128 7.10 -10.98 -0.71
C GLY A 128 5.61 -10.73 -0.50
N ALA A 129 4.88 -11.76 -0.05
CA ALA A 129 3.45 -11.64 0.26
C ALA A 129 3.17 -10.64 1.39
N ARG A 130 4.02 -10.60 2.43
CA ARG A 130 3.91 -9.59 3.50
C ARG A 130 4.29 -8.19 2.99
N PHE A 131 5.36 -8.08 2.22
CA PHE A 131 5.81 -6.80 1.68
C PHE A 131 4.75 -6.18 0.77
N ASP A 132 4.20 -6.96 -0.16
CA ASP A 132 3.11 -6.57 -1.04
C ASP A 132 1.88 -6.10 -0.24
N MET A 133 1.44 -6.90 0.74
CA MET A 133 0.30 -6.58 1.58
C MET A 133 0.48 -5.27 2.38
N GLU A 134 1.68 -5.01 2.91
CA GLU A 134 1.94 -3.78 3.67
C GLU A 134 2.04 -2.56 2.74
N VAL A 135 2.58 -2.70 1.52
CA VAL A 135 2.60 -1.62 0.52
C VAL A 135 1.18 -1.24 0.08
N ASP A 136 0.32 -2.24 -0.15
CA ASP A 136 -1.10 -2.02 -0.49
C ASP A 136 -1.87 -1.37 0.66
N ALA A 137 -1.71 -1.88 1.89
CA ALA A 137 -2.37 -1.31 3.05
C ALA A 137 -1.94 0.15 3.30
N PHE A 138 -0.64 0.43 3.11
CA PHE A 138 -0.11 1.78 3.24
C PHE A 138 -0.65 2.72 2.14
N LEU A 139 -0.78 2.23 0.90
CA LEU A 139 -1.40 2.99 -0.18
C LEU A 139 -2.87 3.32 0.14
N ILE A 140 -3.66 2.33 0.57
CA ILE A 140 -5.07 2.53 0.96
C ILE A 140 -5.17 3.58 2.09
N LEU A 141 -4.27 3.54 3.08
CA LEU A 141 -4.23 4.55 4.14
C LEU A 141 -3.93 5.95 3.60
N CYS A 142 -2.92 6.10 2.74
CA CYS A 142 -2.58 7.39 2.16
C CYS A 142 -3.72 7.94 1.31
N LEU A 143 -4.36 7.10 0.49
CA LEU A 143 -5.50 7.52 -0.32
C LEU A 143 -6.72 7.87 0.53
N SER A 144 -6.98 7.13 1.62
CA SER A 144 -8.06 7.46 2.56
C SER A 144 -7.81 8.81 3.23
N ALA A 145 -6.56 9.09 3.61
CA ALA A 145 -6.16 10.39 4.16
C ALA A 145 -6.32 11.52 3.15
N ALA A 146 -5.97 11.29 1.88
CA ALA A 146 -6.19 12.24 0.80
C ALA A 146 -7.68 12.53 0.58
N VAL A 147 -8.53 11.51 0.55
CA VAL A 147 -10.00 11.66 0.42
C VAL A 147 -10.59 12.45 1.59
N TRP A 148 -10.12 12.22 2.81
CA TRP A 148 -10.52 13.01 3.98
C TRP A 148 -10.07 14.46 3.87
N GLN A 149 -8.79 14.69 3.54
CA GLN A 149 -8.27 16.03 3.33
C GLN A 149 -9.03 16.77 2.25
N LEU A 150 -9.47 16.12 1.17
CA LEU A 150 -10.23 16.79 0.11
C LEU A 150 -11.70 17.05 0.43
N ASP A 151 -12.13 16.88 1.68
CA ASP A 151 -13.52 17.00 2.15
C ASP A 151 -14.52 16.17 1.32
N LYS A 152 -14.05 15.08 0.71
CA LYS A 152 -14.88 14.16 -0.08
C LYS A 152 -15.70 13.25 0.80
N ALA A 153 -15.21 12.94 2.00
CA ALA A 153 -15.89 12.17 3.03
C ALA A 153 -15.42 12.64 4.41
N GLY A 154 -16.23 12.34 5.44
CA GLY A 154 -15.86 12.65 6.82
C GLY A 154 -14.64 11.83 7.30
N PRO A 155 -14.10 12.16 8.49
CA PRO A 155 -12.89 11.51 9.03
C PRO A 155 -13.02 9.99 9.20
N TRP A 156 -14.25 9.45 9.22
CA TRP A 156 -14.51 8.02 9.24
C TRP A 156 -13.94 7.28 8.02
N VAL A 157 -13.65 7.95 6.89
CA VAL A 157 -13.02 7.31 5.71
C VAL A 157 -11.63 6.77 6.04
N LEU A 158 -10.94 7.34 7.04
CA LEU A 158 -9.66 6.82 7.53
C LEU A 158 -9.77 5.39 8.06
N LEU A 159 -10.95 4.94 8.48
CA LEU A 159 -11.18 3.56 8.91
C LEU A 159 -10.89 2.55 7.79
N ILE A 160 -11.03 2.95 6.52
CA ILE A 160 -10.68 2.10 5.37
C ILE A 160 -9.19 1.76 5.40
N GLY A 161 -8.33 2.78 5.53
CA GLY A 161 -6.88 2.61 5.66
C GLY A 161 -6.43 1.98 6.97
N LEU A 162 -7.12 2.28 8.07
CA LEU A 162 -6.74 1.82 9.40
C LEU A 162 -7.15 0.37 9.69
N MET A 163 -8.04 -0.23 8.89
CA MET A 163 -8.59 -1.56 9.13
C MET A 163 -7.49 -2.63 9.27
N ARG A 164 -6.48 -2.61 8.39
CA ARG A 164 -5.36 -3.56 8.43
C ARG A 164 -4.55 -3.42 9.71
N TYR A 165 -4.20 -2.19 10.08
CA TYR A 165 -3.42 -1.92 11.29
C TYR A 165 -4.20 -2.26 12.55
N GLY A 166 -5.51 -1.96 12.58
CA GLY A 166 -6.42 -2.38 13.64
C GLY A 166 -6.49 -3.90 13.77
N PHE A 167 -6.54 -4.64 12.65
CA PHE A 167 -6.50 -6.10 12.66
C PHE A 167 -5.17 -6.65 13.21
N VAL A 168 -4.03 -6.05 12.85
CA VAL A 168 -2.73 -6.41 13.43
C VAL A 168 -2.67 -6.12 14.93
N LEU A 169 -3.20 -4.96 15.37
CA LEU A 169 -3.28 -4.63 16.79
C LEU A 169 -4.18 -5.62 17.56
N ALA A 170 -5.28 -6.06 16.95
CA ALA A 170 -6.18 -7.04 17.55
C ALA A 170 -5.50 -8.41 17.79
N GLN A 171 -4.45 -8.75 17.04
CA GLN A 171 -3.68 -9.99 17.25
C GLN A 171 -2.94 -10.02 18.60
N PHE A 172 -2.63 -8.86 19.19
CA PHE A 172 -2.03 -8.80 20.52
C PHE A 172 -3.05 -9.13 21.62
N ALA A 173 -4.31 -8.78 21.41
CA ALA A 173 -5.40 -9.09 22.36
C ALA A 173 -5.94 -10.51 22.17
N GLU A 174 -6.00 -10.99 20.92
CA GLU A 174 -6.46 -12.32 20.56
C GLU A 174 -5.44 -13.00 19.62
N PRO A 175 -4.49 -13.78 20.18
CA PRO A 175 -3.44 -14.44 19.41
C PRO A 175 -3.96 -15.40 18.33
N ARG A 176 -5.20 -15.91 18.44
CA ARG A 176 -5.83 -16.74 17.40
C ARG A 176 -5.94 -16.00 16.06
N LEU A 177 -6.01 -14.66 16.08
CA LEU A 177 -6.04 -13.84 14.87
C LEU A 177 -4.70 -13.81 14.12
N ALA A 178 -3.61 -14.24 14.73
CA ALA A 178 -2.30 -14.34 14.09
C ALA A 178 -2.13 -15.63 13.28
N ALA A 179 -3.07 -16.58 13.34
CA ALA A 179 -2.99 -17.82 12.59
C ALA A 179 -3.08 -17.58 11.07
N PRO A 180 -2.41 -18.41 10.25
CA PRO A 180 -2.38 -18.23 8.81
C PRO A 180 -3.78 -18.40 8.19
N LEU A 181 -4.15 -17.42 7.35
CA LEU A 181 -5.39 -17.42 6.58
C LEU A 181 -5.15 -18.09 5.21
N PRO A 182 -6.02 -19.02 4.78
CA PRO A 182 -5.89 -19.66 3.48
C PRO A 182 -6.02 -18.64 2.33
N PRO A 183 -5.35 -18.84 1.19
CA PRO A 183 -5.43 -17.92 0.06
C PRO A 183 -6.90 -17.68 -0.33
N SER A 184 -7.29 -16.41 -0.50
CA SER A 184 -8.68 -16.02 -0.76
C SER A 184 -8.75 -14.96 -1.84
N PHE A 185 -9.43 -15.29 -2.94
CA PHE A 185 -9.70 -14.37 -4.03
C PHE A 185 -10.50 -13.15 -3.55
N ARG A 186 -11.41 -13.33 -2.59
CA ARG A 186 -12.19 -12.23 -1.99
C ARG A 186 -11.29 -11.14 -1.43
N ARG A 187 -10.26 -11.51 -0.64
CA ARG A 187 -9.37 -10.54 0.00
C ARG A 187 -8.62 -9.70 -1.04
N LYS A 188 -8.09 -10.36 -2.08
CA LYS A 188 -7.42 -9.65 -3.18
C LYS A 188 -8.39 -8.77 -3.96
N LEU A 189 -9.59 -9.26 -4.30
CA LEU A 189 -10.60 -8.47 -4.99
C LEU A 189 -11.02 -7.23 -4.20
N VAL A 190 -11.28 -7.39 -2.90
CA VAL A 190 -11.65 -6.26 -2.02
C VAL A 190 -10.52 -5.24 -1.96
N CYS A 191 -9.25 -5.66 -1.83
CA CYS A 191 -8.10 -4.75 -1.86
C CYS A 191 -8.05 -3.92 -3.15
N VAL A 192 -8.15 -4.59 -4.31
CA VAL A 192 -8.16 -3.93 -5.63
C VAL A 192 -9.33 -2.95 -5.75
N VAL A 193 -10.52 -3.35 -5.31
CA VAL A 193 -11.70 -2.48 -5.29
C VAL A 193 -11.50 -1.28 -4.37
N GLN A 194 -10.88 -1.43 -3.19
CA GLN A 194 -10.60 -0.30 -2.29
C GLN A 194 -9.70 0.72 -2.97
N VAL A 195 -8.57 0.28 -3.55
CA VAL A 195 -7.63 1.19 -4.22
C VAL A 195 -8.32 1.87 -5.41
N ALA A 196 -9.04 1.12 -6.25
CA ALA A 196 -9.76 1.68 -7.38
C ALA A 196 -10.82 2.72 -6.96
N VAL A 197 -11.62 2.41 -5.94
CA VAL A 197 -12.64 3.33 -5.41
C VAL A 197 -11.98 4.58 -4.84
N LEU A 198 -10.91 4.46 -4.07
CA LEU A 198 -10.22 5.62 -3.52
C LEU A 198 -9.59 6.48 -4.62
N CYS A 199 -9.03 5.88 -5.68
CA CYS A 199 -8.57 6.63 -6.86
C CYS A 199 -9.72 7.41 -7.54
N VAL A 200 -10.91 6.81 -7.66
CA VAL A 200 -12.10 7.49 -8.19
C VAL A 200 -12.50 8.65 -7.28
N LEU A 201 -12.43 8.49 -5.96
CA LEU A 201 -12.76 9.55 -4.99
C LEU A 201 -11.78 10.73 -5.02
N LEU A 202 -10.53 10.51 -5.46
CA LEU A 202 -9.58 11.61 -5.70
C LEU A 202 -9.94 12.46 -6.92
N LEU A 203 -10.78 11.96 -7.82
CA LEU A 203 -11.11 12.70 -9.03
C LEU A 203 -11.90 13.98 -8.68
N PRO A 204 -11.52 15.13 -9.25
CA PRO A 204 -12.17 16.42 -8.98
C PRO A 204 -13.69 16.39 -9.22
N VAL A 205 -14.13 15.64 -10.24
CA VAL A 205 -15.55 15.50 -10.64
C VAL A 205 -16.41 14.77 -9.61
N VAL A 206 -15.81 13.93 -8.76
CA VAL A 206 -16.55 13.15 -7.76
C VAL A 206 -16.70 13.97 -6.49
N THR A 207 -17.89 14.47 -6.21
CA THR A 207 -18.17 15.37 -5.08
C THR A 207 -19.29 14.83 -4.19
N ALA A 208 -19.47 15.41 -3.00
CA ALA A 208 -20.57 15.05 -2.11
C ALA A 208 -21.92 15.43 -2.77
N PRO A 209 -22.97 14.59 -2.62
CA PRO A 209 -23.08 13.42 -1.73
C PRO A 209 -22.59 12.10 -2.34
N LEU A 210 -22.27 12.05 -3.64
CA LEU A 210 -21.88 10.81 -4.32
C LEU A 210 -20.61 10.20 -3.73
N SER A 211 -19.60 11.03 -3.45
CA SER A 211 -18.35 10.60 -2.82
C SER A 211 -18.56 9.90 -1.46
N VAL A 212 -19.51 10.41 -0.67
CA VAL A 212 -19.87 9.86 0.64
C VAL A 212 -20.47 8.46 0.48
N TRP A 213 -21.44 8.29 -0.43
CA TRP A 213 -22.06 6.99 -0.68
C TRP A 213 -21.05 5.95 -1.17
N ILE A 214 -20.18 6.34 -2.11
CA ILE A 214 -19.11 5.47 -2.61
C ILE A 214 -18.19 5.02 -1.45
N ALA A 215 -17.76 5.96 -0.60
CA ALA A 215 -16.90 5.65 0.54
C ALA A 215 -17.60 4.77 1.60
N VAL A 216 -18.90 4.94 1.84
CA VAL A 216 -19.69 4.08 2.74
C VAL A 216 -19.74 2.66 2.22
N VAL A 217 -20.02 2.47 0.93
CA VAL A 217 -20.06 1.14 0.30
C VAL A 217 -18.68 0.48 0.35
N ALA A 218 -17.62 1.24 0.09
CA ALA A 218 -16.25 0.76 0.17
C ALA A 218 -15.91 0.29 1.60
N LEU A 219 -16.19 1.12 2.62
CA LEU A 219 -15.96 0.77 4.02
C LEU A 219 -16.77 -0.47 4.44
N ALA A 220 -18.04 -0.56 4.05
CA ALA A 220 -18.89 -1.70 4.35
C ALA A 220 -18.35 -3.00 3.73
N ALA A 221 -17.92 -2.97 2.46
CA ALA A 221 -17.32 -4.12 1.79
C ALA A 221 -16.01 -4.58 2.47
N LEU A 222 -15.17 -3.61 2.91
CA LEU A 222 -13.94 -3.92 3.63
C LEU A 222 -14.23 -4.52 5.00
N ALA A 223 -15.12 -3.89 5.78
CA ALA A 223 -15.54 -4.36 7.09
C ALA A 223 -16.12 -5.78 7.01
N TRP A 224 -16.95 -6.05 5.99
CA TRP A 224 -17.46 -7.40 5.72
C TRP A 224 -16.33 -8.41 5.48
N SER A 225 -15.34 -8.07 4.62
CA SER A 225 -14.22 -8.97 4.35
C SER A 225 -13.43 -9.31 5.61
N PHE A 226 -13.11 -8.30 6.43
CA PHE A 226 -12.40 -8.50 7.69
C PHE A 226 -13.24 -9.27 8.71
N ALA A 227 -14.54 -8.99 8.83
CA ALA A 227 -15.44 -9.71 9.73
C ALA A 227 -15.49 -11.21 9.42
N VAL A 228 -15.53 -11.59 8.14
CA VAL A 228 -15.50 -13.01 7.75
C VAL A 228 -14.14 -13.65 8.07
N ASP A 229 -13.03 -12.94 7.88
CA ASP A 229 -11.69 -13.45 8.23
C ASP A 229 -11.52 -13.62 9.73
N THR A 230 -11.96 -12.65 10.53
CA THR A 230 -11.99 -12.72 12.00
C THR A 230 -12.86 -13.89 12.47
N ALA A 231 -14.08 -14.02 11.94
CA ALA A 231 -14.97 -15.12 12.31
C ALA A 231 -14.40 -16.50 11.95
N TYR A 232 -13.72 -16.61 10.81
CA TYR A 232 -13.03 -17.84 10.41
C TYR A 232 -11.92 -18.22 11.40
N LEU A 233 -11.12 -17.26 11.85
CA LEU A 233 -10.02 -17.49 12.79
C LEU A 233 -10.52 -17.83 14.19
N LEU A 234 -11.56 -17.14 14.68
CA LEU A 234 -12.15 -17.40 16.00
C LEU A 234 -12.88 -18.74 16.10
N ARG A 235 -13.33 -19.30 14.96
CA ARG A 235 -13.97 -20.63 14.90
C ARG A 235 -12.97 -21.79 14.97
N LYS A 236 -11.67 -21.55 14.77
CA LYS A 236 -10.66 -22.60 14.95
C LYS A 236 -10.45 -22.84 16.44
N PRO A 237 -10.44 -24.11 16.91
CA PRO A 237 -9.99 -24.43 18.26
C PRO A 237 -8.59 -23.88 18.47
N GLU A 238 -8.23 -23.49 19.70
CA GLU A 238 -6.83 -23.16 20.02
C GLU A 238 -5.96 -24.32 19.57
N ALA A 239 -4.99 -24.03 18.69
CA ALA A 239 -3.88 -24.94 18.52
C ALA A 239 -3.18 -24.95 19.88
N GLY A 240 -3.39 -26.02 20.65
CA GLY A 240 -2.80 -26.21 21.97
C GLY A 240 -1.30 -25.93 21.91
N LEU A 241 -0.85 -25.13 22.89
CA LEU A 241 0.55 -24.88 23.22
C LEU A 241 1.35 -26.19 23.35
#